data_AF-A0A819D0G7-F1
#
_entry.id   AF-A0A819D0G7-F1
#
_cell.length_a   1.000
_cell.length_b   1.000
_cell.length_c   1.000
_cell.angle_alpha   90.00
_cell.angle_beta   90.00
_cell.angle_gamma   90.00
#
_symmetry.space_group_name_H-M   'P 1'
#
loop_
_entity.id
_entity.type
_entity.pdbx_description
1 polymer ?
#
loop_
_entity_poly.entity_id
_entity_poly.type
_entity_poly.pdbx_seq_one_letter_code
_entity_poly.pdbx_strand_id
1 'polypeptide(L)'
;MAQTGKEVGDRPPPGQTTQPEEDETPGEIEGLDEEKDEVRELRPSQFNAAMDLSAAAYSPFSKYRGSIACTEGFEHNLHVLAKDQYPGRAMGIFTSGGDAQGMNPAVRAVVRMGIYLGCKVYFIHEGYQGLVDGGNSIRQATWASVSGILDDGGTIIGSARCKEFRERPGRLRAAKNLIDHGINNIVCIGGDGSLTGANLFRKEW
;
A
#
# COMPACT_ATOMS: atom_id res chain seq x y z
N MET A 1 54.90 12.69 2.56
CA MET A 1 53.97 11.65 2.04
C MET A 1 52.86 11.45 3.08
N ALA A 2 51.59 11.49 2.63
CA ALA A 2 50.32 10.98 3.21
C ALA A 2 50.03 11.15 4.73
N GLN A 3 48.97 11.86 5.17
CA GLN A 3 47.54 11.42 5.31
C GLN A 3 47.40 10.12 6.15
N THR A 4 46.56 9.96 7.19
CA THR A 4 45.27 10.55 7.63
C THR A 4 44.92 9.97 9.01
N GLY A 5 44.32 10.74 9.92
CA GLY A 5 43.66 10.24 11.14
C GLY A 5 42.37 11.01 11.38
N LYS A 6 41.22 10.34 11.24
CA LYS A 6 39.89 10.87 11.59
C LYS A 6 39.73 10.77 13.10
N GLU A 7 39.57 11.90 13.79
CA GLU A 7 39.09 11.91 15.18
C GLU A 7 37.59 11.58 15.22
N VAL A 8 37.27 10.64 16.10
CA VAL A 8 35.93 10.18 16.45
C VAL A 8 35.35 11.19 17.42
N GLY A 9 34.28 11.88 17.03
CA GLY A 9 33.56 12.78 17.92
C GLY A 9 32.91 12.02 19.06
N ASP A 10 33.22 12.44 20.30
CA ASP A 10 32.66 11.90 21.54
C ASP A 10 31.14 12.04 21.60
N ARG A 11 30.48 11.01 22.14
CA ARG A 11 29.03 11.00 22.41
C ARG A 11 28.79 11.75 23.73
N PRO A 12 27.83 12.69 23.82
CA PRO A 12 27.62 13.44 25.06
C PRO A 12 26.98 12.56 26.16
N PRO A 13 27.24 12.86 27.45
CA PRO A 13 26.78 12.06 28.57
C PRO A 13 25.26 12.18 28.78
N PRO A 14 24.62 11.13 29.33
CA PRO A 14 23.17 11.08 29.49
C PRO A 14 22.73 11.95 30.69
N GLY A 15 21.87 12.93 30.44
CA GLY A 15 21.30 13.77 31.50
C GLY A 15 21.06 15.23 31.14
N GLN A 16 21.34 15.67 29.91
CA GLN A 16 20.90 16.98 29.42
C GLN A 16 19.60 16.79 28.64
N THR A 17 18.49 17.14 29.28
CA THR A 17 17.22 17.44 28.61
C THR A 17 17.53 18.48 27.53
N THR A 18 17.26 18.16 26.27
CA THR A 18 17.20 19.15 25.21
C THR A 18 16.24 20.23 25.69
N GLN A 19 16.74 21.44 25.96
CA GLN A 19 15.84 22.55 26.22
C GLN A 19 14.94 22.69 24.98
N PRO A 20 13.63 22.91 25.17
CA PRO A 20 12.78 23.22 24.04
C PRO A 20 13.39 24.44 23.35
N GLU A 21 13.61 24.36 22.04
CA GLU A 21 13.75 25.58 21.27
C GLU A 21 12.57 26.46 21.66
N GLU A 22 12.87 27.70 22.07
CA GLU A 22 11.84 28.68 22.36
C GLU A 22 11.01 28.84 21.08
N ASP A 23 9.84 28.20 21.07
CA ASP A 23 8.76 28.49 20.14
C ASP A 23 8.57 30.00 20.24
N GLU A 24 8.93 30.73 19.19
CA GLU A 24 8.41 32.06 18.97
C GLU A 24 6.90 31.93 19.11
N THR A 25 6.35 32.52 20.18
CA THR A 25 4.91 32.65 20.35
C THR A 25 4.33 33.10 19.01
N PRO A 26 3.35 32.40 18.42
CA PRO A 26 2.76 32.85 17.18
C PRO A 26 2.30 34.28 17.40
N GLY A 27 2.96 35.22 16.73
CA GLY A 27 2.46 36.58 16.67
C GLY A 27 1.02 36.48 16.19
N GLU A 28 0.12 37.20 16.86
CA GLU A 28 -1.23 37.39 16.34
C GLU A 28 -1.09 37.80 14.88
N ILE A 29 -1.54 36.91 13.99
CA ILE A 29 -1.50 37.15 12.55
C ILE A 29 -2.56 38.22 12.30
N GLU A 30 -2.17 39.49 12.37
CA GLU A 30 -2.96 40.59 11.81
C GLU A 30 -3.23 40.23 10.33
N GLY A 31 -4.48 39.87 10.04
CA GLY A 31 -4.90 39.40 8.71
C GLY A 31 -5.87 38.21 8.71
N LEU A 32 -6.06 37.51 9.84
CA LEU A 32 -7.03 36.39 9.92
C LEU A 32 -8.51 36.82 9.88
N ASP A 33 -8.79 38.11 10.04
CA ASP A 33 -10.13 38.67 9.88
C ASP A 33 -10.38 39.14 8.43
N GLU A 34 -9.35 39.54 7.68
CA GLU A 34 -9.48 39.95 6.26
C GLU A 34 -9.80 38.75 5.35
N GLU A 35 -9.20 37.58 5.58
CA GLU A 35 -9.47 36.36 4.80
C GLU A 35 -10.87 35.78 5.10
N LYS A 36 -11.41 36.04 6.31
CA LYS A 36 -12.78 35.65 6.69
C LYS A 36 -13.83 36.55 6.08
N ASP A 37 -13.51 37.82 5.84
CA ASP A 37 -14.42 38.78 5.21
C ASP A 37 -14.52 38.58 3.69
N GLU A 38 -13.43 38.19 3.01
CA GLU A 38 -13.49 37.82 1.57
C GLU A 38 -14.42 36.63 1.29
N VAL A 39 -14.44 35.62 2.16
CA VAL A 39 -15.34 34.46 2.04
C VAL A 39 -16.80 34.85 2.31
N ARG A 40 -17.01 35.91 3.09
CA ARG A 40 -18.34 36.42 3.48
C ARG A 40 -18.96 37.35 2.43
N GLU A 41 -18.14 37.96 1.57
CA GLU A 41 -18.57 38.83 0.45
C GLU A 41 -18.74 38.11 -0.89
N LEU A 42 -18.53 36.79 -0.97
CA LEU A 42 -18.79 36.03 -2.18
C LEU A 42 -20.28 36.12 -2.55
N ARG A 43 -20.56 36.72 -3.71
CA ARG A 43 -21.91 36.74 -4.27
C ARG A 43 -22.45 35.31 -4.36
N PRO A 44 -23.77 35.07 -4.16
CA PRO A 44 -24.33 33.72 -4.16
C PRO A 44 -23.94 32.87 -5.38
N SER A 45 -23.74 33.50 -6.54
CA SER A 45 -23.25 32.83 -7.76
C SER A 45 -21.80 32.34 -7.67
N GLN A 46 -20.91 33.09 -7.01
CA GLN A 46 -19.50 32.72 -6.80
C GLN A 46 -19.37 31.67 -5.70
N PHE A 47 -20.17 31.76 -4.64
CA PHE A 47 -20.25 30.73 -3.61
C PHE A 47 -20.78 29.40 -4.20
N ASN A 48 -21.85 29.45 -5.00
CA ASN A 48 -22.36 28.27 -5.70
C ASN A 48 -21.35 27.71 -6.70
N ALA A 49 -20.59 28.54 -7.41
CA ALA A 49 -19.52 28.08 -8.30
C ALA A 49 -18.38 27.40 -7.54
N ALA A 50 -17.99 27.91 -6.36
CA ALA A 50 -16.99 27.26 -5.50
C ALA A 50 -17.49 25.93 -4.91
N MET A 51 -18.77 25.88 -4.53
CA MET A 51 -19.45 24.64 -4.10
C MET A 51 -19.59 23.64 -5.26
N ASP A 52 -19.86 24.09 -6.49
CA ASP A 52 -19.92 23.25 -7.69
C ASP A 52 -18.53 22.77 -8.11
N LEU A 53 -17.48 23.59 -7.97
CA LEU A 53 -16.08 23.19 -8.18
C LEU A 53 -15.64 22.15 -7.14
N SER A 54 -15.98 22.37 -5.87
CA SER A 54 -15.80 21.41 -4.79
C SER A 54 -16.57 20.12 -5.07
N ALA A 55 -17.85 20.21 -5.46
CA ALA A 55 -18.70 19.07 -5.78
C ALA A 55 -18.27 18.33 -7.06
N ALA A 56 -17.71 19.03 -8.06
CA ALA A 56 -17.16 18.42 -9.27
C ALA A 56 -15.83 17.70 -8.97
N ALA A 57 -14.99 18.25 -8.10
CA ALA A 57 -13.80 17.58 -7.57
C ALA A 57 -14.17 16.40 -6.63
N TYR A 58 -15.28 16.52 -5.90
CA TYR A 58 -15.82 15.47 -5.03
C TYR A 58 -16.66 14.43 -5.76
N SER A 59 -17.21 14.72 -6.94
CA SER A 59 -18.17 13.85 -7.65
C SER A 59 -17.61 12.45 -7.95
N PRO A 60 -16.34 12.31 -8.39
CA PRO A 60 -15.70 11.00 -8.53
C PRO A 60 -15.53 10.25 -7.20
N PHE A 61 -15.42 10.96 -6.07
CA PHE A 61 -15.19 10.37 -4.74
C PHE A 61 -16.49 10.14 -3.93
N SER A 62 -17.51 10.96 -4.14
CA SER A 62 -18.78 10.97 -3.42
C SER A 62 -19.64 9.76 -3.78
N LYS A 63 -19.65 9.37 -5.06
CA LYS A 63 -20.40 8.19 -5.55
C LYS A 63 -19.86 6.87 -5.01
N TYR A 64 -18.64 6.88 -4.47
CA TYR A 64 -17.90 5.69 -4.06
C TYR A 64 -17.36 5.77 -2.62
N ARG A 65 -18.06 6.52 -1.75
CA ARG A 65 -17.79 6.55 -0.30
C ARG A 65 -17.69 5.12 0.26
N GLY A 66 -16.46 4.67 0.51
CA GLY A 66 -16.18 3.37 1.10
C GLY A 66 -16.00 2.19 0.14
N SER A 67 -16.12 2.38 -1.18
CA SER A 67 -15.89 1.31 -2.15
C SER A 67 -14.88 1.76 -3.21
N ILE A 68 -13.75 1.07 -3.36
CA ILE A 68 -13.12 1.08 -4.69
C ILE A 68 -14.16 0.39 -5.59
N ALA A 69 -14.87 1.19 -6.39
CA ALA A 69 -15.63 0.66 -7.51
C ALA A 69 -14.63 0.49 -8.64
N CYS A 70 -14.50 -0.75 -9.12
CA CYS A 70 -13.76 -0.99 -10.34
C CYS A 70 -14.53 -0.34 -11.47
N THR A 71 -14.06 0.80 -11.92
CA THR A 71 -14.49 1.43 -13.16
C THR A 71 -13.66 0.88 -14.32
N GLU A 72 -14.18 0.94 -15.53
CA GLU A 72 -13.38 0.74 -16.73
C GLU A 72 -12.18 1.70 -16.68
N GLY A 73 -10.97 1.14 -16.57
CA GLY A 73 -9.72 1.89 -16.56
C GLY A 73 -9.15 2.01 -17.97
N PHE A 74 -8.40 3.08 -18.23
CA PHE A 74 -7.66 3.28 -19.48
C PHE A 74 -6.15 3.12 -19.20
N GLU A 75 -5.51 2.11 -19.80
CA GLU A 75 -4.04 2.08 -19.88
C GLU A 75 -3.53 3.05 -20.96
N HIS A 76 -2.23 3.35 -20.92
CA HIS A 76 -1.52 4.35 -21.76
C HIS A 76 -1.79 4.27 -23.28
N ASN A 77 -2.39 3.16 -23.76
CA ASN A 77 -2.77 2.91 -25.16
C ASN A 77 -4.30 2.75 -25.38
N LEU A 78 -5.16 3.32 -24.54
CA LEU A 78 -6.64 3.19 -24.63
C LEU A 78 -7.17 1.75 -24.45
N HIS A 79 -6.37 0.85 -23.87
CA HIS A 79 -6.86 -0.47 -23.50
C HIS A 79 -7.83 -0.36 -22.33
N VAL A 80 -9.08 -0.74 -22.56
CA VAL A 80 -10.13 -0.81 -21.55
C VAL A 80 -9.94 -2.08 -20.72
N LEU A 81 -9.80 -1.92 -19.40
CA LEU A 81 -9.86 -3.03 -18.46
C LEU A 81 -11.32 -3.46 -18.29
N ALA A 82 -11.72 -4.45 -19.09
CA ALA A 82 -13.08 -4.98 -19.08
C ALA A 82 -13.30 -5.94 -17.90
N LYS A 83 -14.53 -5.99 -17.41
CA LYS A 83 -14.94 -7.00 -16.44
C LYS A 83 -14.72 -8.41 -17.03
N ASP A 84 -14.27 -9.34 -16.21
CA ASP A 84 -14.06 -10.74 -16.59
C ASP A 84 -13.06 -10.96 -17.75
N GLN A 85 -12.11 -10.04 -17.94
CA GLN A 85 -11.09 -10.09 -19.00
C GLN A 85 -10.10 -11.26 -18.86
N TYR A 86 -9.84 -11.72 -17.64
CA TYR A 86 -8.85 -12.75 -17.32
C TYR A 86 -9.47 -13.94 -16.57
N PRO A 87 -10.52 -14.57 -17.11
CA PRO A 87 -11.25 -15.61 -16.42
C PRO A 87 -10.34 -16.84 -16.21
N GLY A 88 -10.41 -17.43 -15.02
CA GLY A 88 -9.65 -18.64 -14.70
C GLY A 88 -8.16 -18.42 -14.41
N ARG A 89 -7.64 -17.19 -14.51
CA ARG A 89 -6.30 -16.85 -14.01
C ARG A 89 -6.32 -16.83 -12.48
N ALA A 90 -5.18 -17.16 -11.86
CA ALA A 90 -5.04 -17.18 -10.42
C ALA A 90 -3.78 -16.43 -9.98
N MET A 91 -3.93 -15.55 -9.01
CA MET A 91 -2.84 -14.72 -8.49
C MET A 91 -2.77 -14.78 -6.97
N GLY A 92 -1.56 -14.79 -6.44
CA GLY A 92 -1.27 -14.71 -5.02
C GLY A 92 -0.86 -13.30 -4.63
N ILE A 93 -1.31 -12.81 -3.47
CA ILE A 93 -0.90 -11.54 -2.90
C ILE A 93 -0.35 -11.74 -1.50
N PHE A 94 0.78 -11.10 -1.21
CA PHE A 94 1.37 -11.09 0.13
C PHE A 94 2.04 -9.77 0.44
N THR A 95 2.11 -9.48 1.74
CA THR A 95 2.91 -8.42 2.31
C THR A 95 4.16 -8.99 2.96
N SER A 96 5.29 -8.30 2.81
CA SER A 96 6.55 -8.69 3.43
C SER A 96 7.34 -7.44 3.81
N GLY A 97 8.05 -7.50 4.94
CA GLY A 97 8.84 -6.38 5.47
C GLY A 97 8.34 -5.91 6.83
N GLY A 98 8.72 -4.70 7.22
CA GLY A 98 8.09 -4.03 8.36
C GLY A 98 6.70 -3.52 7.97
N ASP A 99 5.79 -3.45 8.94
CA ASP A 99 4.45 -2.91 8.72
C ASP A 99 4.53 -1.43 8.32
N ALA A 100 3.75 -1.07 7.32
CA ALA A 100 3.67 0.28 6.81
C ALA A 100 2.22 0.67 6.52
N GLN A 101 1.93 1.96 6.68
CA GLN A 101 0.67 2.53 6.24
C GLN A 101 0.53 2.34 4.72
N GLY A 102 -0.67 1.99 4.26
CA GLY A 102 -0.94 1.77 2.83
C GLY A 102 -0.88 0.32 2.36
N MET A 103 -0.38 -0.62 3.17
CA MET A 103 -0.40 -2.05 2.83
C MET A 103 -1.83 -2.58 2.66
N ASN A 104 -2.71 -2.33 3.63
CA ASN A 104 -4.12 -2.73 3.53
C ASN A 104 -4.86 -2.09 2.35
N PRO A 105 -4.74 -0.77 2.09
CA PRO A 105 -5.24 -0.16 0.86
C PRO A 105 -4.74 -0.83 -0.43
N ALA A 106 -3.44 -1.15 -0.52
CA ALA A 106 -2.87 -1.83 -1.67
C ALA A 106 -3.42 -3.25 -1.84
N VAL A 107 -3.49 -4.03 -0.76
CA VAL A 107 -4.08 -5.37 -0.74
C VAL A 107 -5.53 -5.32 -1.23
N ARG A 108 -6.32 -4.38 -0.69
CA ARG A 108 -7.71 -4.17 -1.08
C ARG A 108 -7.87 -3.84 -2.55
N ALA A 109 -7.04 -2.93 -3.08
CA ALA A 109 -7.10 -2.52 -4.47
C ALA A 109 -6.83 -3.71 -5.41
N VAL A 110 -5.77 -4.47 -5.14
CA VAL A 110 -5.38 -5.65 -5.93
C VAL A 110 -6.46 -6.72 -5.87
N VAL A 111 -7.01 -7.03 -4.69
CA VAL A 111 -8.07 -8.05 -4.56
C VAL A 111 -9.32 -7.65 -5.32
N ARG A 112 -9.80 -6.42 -5.14
CA ARG A 112 -11.03 -5.95 -5.81
C ARG A 112 -10.86 -5.92 -7.32
N MET A 113 -9.72 -5.44 -7.81
CA MET A 113 -9.43 -5.40 -9.23
C MET A 113 -9.25 -6.80 -9.81
N GLY A 114 -8.55 -7.70 -9.12
CA GLY A 114 -8.38 -9.09 -9.55
C GLY A 114 -9.71 -9.82 -9.68
N ILE A 115 -10.61 -9.66 -8.68
CA ILE A 115 -11.96 -10.25 -8.74
C ILE A 115 -12.77 -9.63 -9.90
N TYR A 116 -12.71 -8.31 -10.09
CA TYR A 116 -13.40 -7.64 -11.20
C TYR A 116 -12.96 -8.15 -12.58
N LEU A 117 -11.66 -8.44 -12.74
CA LEU A 117 -11.10 -9.01 -13.96
C LEU A 117 -11.41 -10.50 -14.15
N GLY A 118 -12.11 -11.15 -13.21
CA GLY A 118 -12.43 -12.58 -13.27
C GLY A 118 -11.30 -13.50 -12.77
N CYS A 119 -10.25 -12.95 -12.14
CA CYS A 119 -9.17 -13.73 -11.56
C CYS A 119 -9.57 -14.34 -10.20
N LYS A 120 -9.04 -15.51 -9.89
CA LYS A 120 -8.99 -16.04 -8.52
C LYS A 120 -7.83 -15.38 -7.78
N VAL A 121 -8.12 -14.62 -6.73
CA VAL A 121 -7.08 -13.98 -5.90
C VAL A 121 -6.90 -14.78 -4.62
N TYR A 122 -5.65 -15.01 -4.19
CA TYR A 122 -5.31 -15.73 -2.98
C TYR A 122 -4.44 -14.87 -2.07
N PHE A 123 -4.81 -14.77 -0.79
CA PHE A 123 -3.91 -14.31 0.26
C PHE A 123 -2.87 -15.36 0.56
N ILE A 124 -1.62 -14.94 0.65
CA ILE A 124 -0.54 -15.72 1.22
C ILE A 124 -0.16 -15.02 2.54
N HIS A 125 -0.53 -15.66 3.64
CA HIS A 125 -0.35 -15.11 4.98
C HIS A 125 1.12 -15.10 5.41
N GLU A 126 1.52 -14.17 6.27
CA GLU A 126 2.89 -14.11 6.81
C GLU A 126 3.98 -14.01 5.73
N GLY A 127 3.67 -13.35 4.60
CA GLY A 127 4.63 -13.07 3.54
C GLY A 127 5.26 -14.31 2.92
N TYR A 128 6.59 -14.31 2.83
CA TYR A 128 7.33 -15.45 2.29
C TYR A 128 7.22 -16.71 3.16
N GLN A 129 6.91 -16.57 4.45
CA GLN A 129 6.77 -17.74 5.31
C GLN A 129 5.56 -18.56 4.91
N GLY A 130 4.38 -17.94 4.77
CA GLY A 130 3.19 -18.67 4.30
C GLY A 130 3.30 -19.16 2.87
N LEU A 131 4.13 -18.51 2.04
CA LEU A 131 4.44 -19.02 0.71
C LEU A 131 5.16 -20.38 0.78
N VAL A 132 6.14 -20.50 1.69
CA VAL A 132 6.91 -21.72 1.92
C VAL A 132 6.11 -22.79 2.65
N ASP A 133 5.29 -22.39 3.64
CA ASP A 133 4.46 -23.30 4.43
C ASP A 133 3.31 -23.88 3.60
N GLY A 134 2.71 -23.07 2.73
CA GLY A 134 1.58 -23.45 1.91
C GLY A 134 0.35 -23.80 2.73
N GLY A 135 -0.49 -24.71 2.20
CA GLY A 135 -1.68 -25.21 2.88
C GLY A 135 -2.61 -24.09 3.34
N ASN A 136 -2.91 -24.05 4.64
CA ASN A 136 -3.81 -23.06 5.25
C ASN A 136 -3.27 -21.62 5.23
N SER A 137 -2.00 -21.41 4.90
CA SER A 137 -1.42 -20.08 4.74
C SER A 137 -1.77 -19.46 3.38
N ILE A 138 -2.28 -20.25 2.42
CA ILE A 138 -2.74 -19.76 1.12
C ILE A 138 -4.27 -19.88 1.07
N ARG A 139 -4.98 -18.75 1.08
CA ARG A 139 -6.45 -18.72 1.18
C ARG A 139 -7.03 -17.85 0.09
N GLN A 140 -8.09 -18.33 -0.56
CA GLN A 140 -8.77 -17.53 -1.58
C GLN A 140 -9.41 -16.29 -0.94
N ALA A 141 -9.10 -15.13 -1.50
CA ALA A 141 -9.70 -13.87 -1.11
C ALA A 141 -11.11 -13.74 -1.72
N THR A 142 -11.98 -13.01 -1.03
CA THR A 142 -13.33 -12.68 -1.51
C THR A 142 -13.52 -11.17 -1.48
N TRP A 143 -14.60 -10.67 -2.09
CA TRP A 143 -14.93 -9.26 -2.01
C TRP A 143 -15.10 -8.77 -0.57
N ALA A 144 -15.67 -9.63 0.29
CA ALA A 144 -15.89 -9.34 1.70
C ALA A 144 -14.60 -9.34 2.53
N SER A 145 -13.59 -10.15 2.16
CA SER A 145 -12.36 -10.30 2.94
C SER A 145 -11.44 -9.08 2.95
N VAL A 146 -11.74 -8.05 2.16
CA VAL A 146 -11.03 -6.75 2.14
C VAL A 146 -11.96 -5.57 2.42
N SER A 147 -13.11 -5.82 3.06
CA SER A 147 -14.01 -4.76 3.51
C SER A 147 -13.64 -4.32 4.92
N GLY A 148 -13.70 -3.00 5.19
CA GLY A 148 -13.36 -2.44 6.51
C GLY A 148 -11.87 -2.28 6.82
N ILE A 149 -10.98 -2.83 5.99
CA ILE A 149 -9.54 -2.92 6.33
C ILE A 149 -8.74 -1.62 6.11
N LEU A 150 -9.37 -0.55 5.61
CA LEU A 150 -8.66 0.67 5.24
C LEU A 150 -8.15 1.46 6.44
N ASP A 151 -8.89 1.39 7.56
CA ASP A 151 -8.58 2.10 8.79
C ASP A 151 -7.74 1.22 9.74
N ASP A 152 -7.49 -0.04 9.37
CA ASP A 152 -6.67 -0.97 10.13
C ASP A 152 -5.18 -0.70 9.89
N GLY A 153 -4.45 -0.55 10.99
CA GLY A 153 -2.99 -0.47 10.98
C GLY A 153 -2.33 -1.77 10.53
N GLY A 154 -1.13 -1.67 9.96
CA GLY A 154 -0.35 -2.82 9.51
C GLY A 154 -0.95 -3.51 8.29
N THR A 155 -1.02 -4.85 8.34
CA THR A 155 -1.51 -5.69 7.24
C THR A 155 -2.40 -6.82 7.74
N ILE A 156 -3.60 -6.96 7.17
CA ILE A 156 -4.57 -8.02 7.54
C ILE A 156 -4.10 -9.44 7.20
N ILE A 157 -3.10 -9.57 6.34
CA ILE A 157 -2.53 -10.87 5.92
C ILE A 157 -1.23 -11.20 6.67
N GLY A 158 -0.73 -10.29 7.50
CA GLY A 158 0.52 -10.45 8.22
C GLY A 158 1.75 -10.22 7.34
N SER A 159 2.88 -10.00 8.00
CA SER A 159 4.17 -9.81 7.35
C SER A 159 5.24 -10.52 8.16
N ALA A 160 5.92 -11.49 7.57
CA ALA A 160 7.02 -12.18 8.24
C ALA A 160 8.28 -12.25 7.38
N ARG A 161 9.42 -12.16 8.07
CA ARG A 161 10.73 -12.46 7.48
C ARG A 161 10.91 -13.99 7.46
N CYS A 162 11.09 -14.57 6.28
CA CYS A 162 11.33 -16.00 6.12
C CYS A 162 12.82 -16.28 5.90
N LYS A 163 13.45 -17.05 6.80
CA LYS A 163 14.83 -17.51 6.62
C LYS A 163 14.91 -18.58 5.53
N GLU A 164 13.95 -19.49 5.50
CA GLU A 164 13.94 -20.62 4.58
C GLU A 164 13.85 -20.17 3.12
N PHE A 165 13.13 -19.08 2.84
CA PHE A 165 13.02 -18.52 1.50
C PHE A 165 14.34 -17.95 0.95
N ARG A 166 15.32 -17.67 1.82
CA ARG A 166 16.68 -17.28 1.38
C ARG A 166 17.42 -18.45 0.72
N GLU A 167 17.04 -19.67 1.08
CA GLU A 167 17.63 -20.90 0.56
C GLU A 167 16.80 -21.45 -0.61
N ARG A 168 17.49 -22.01 -1.61
CA ARG A 168 16.84 -22.58 -2.80
C ARG A 168 15.80 -23.68 -2.47
N PRO A 169 16.01 -24.58 -1.50
CA PRO A 169 14.99 -25.54 -1.09
C PRO A 169 13.70 -24.91 -0.55
N GLY A 170 13.79 -23.79 0.18
CA GLY A 170 12.61 -23.05 0.63
C GLY A 170 11.85 -22.46 -0.54
N ARG A 171 12.56 -21.85 -1.51
CA ARG A 171 11.94 -21.33 -2.74
C ARG A 171 11.31 -22.43 -3.59
N LEU A 172 11.92 -23.60 -3.69
CA LEU A 172 11.32 -24.76 -4.37
C LEU A 172 9.99 -25.18 -3.75
N ARG A 173 9.90 -25.21 -2.40
CA ARG A 173 8.64 -25.47 -1.70
C ARG A 173 7.60 -24.38 -1.99
N ALA A 174 8.01 -23.12 -1.95
CA ALA A 174 7.17 -21.99 -2.33
C ALA A 174 6.60 -22.12 -3.76
N ALA A 175 7.45 -22.43 -4.75
CA ALA A 175 7.03 -22.64 -6.13
C ALA A 175 6.05 -23.82 -6.25
N LYS A 176 6.32 -24.94 -5.57
CA LYS A 176 5.40 -26.08 -5.52
C LYS A 176 4.04 -25.69 -4.96
N ASN A 177 4.00 -24.95 -3.84
CA ASN A 177 2.75 -24.52 -3.22
C ASN A 177 1.93 -23.61 -4.13
N LEU A 178 2.59 -22.73 -4.89
CA LEU A 178 1.92 -21.89 -5.91
C LEU A 178 1.29 -22.76 -7.02
N ILE A 179 2.05 -23.73 -7.55
CA ILE A 179 1.59 -24.65 -8.59
C ILE A 179 0.39 -25.48 -8.09
N ASP A 180 0.45 -25.99 -6.86
CA ASP A 180 -0.62 -26.79 -6.24
C ASP A 180 -1.94 -26.00 -6.13
N HIS A 181 -1.88 -24.68 -5.98
CA HIS A 181 -3.05 -23.77 -5.96
C HIS A 181 -3.40 -23.19 -7.34
N GLY A 182 -2.65 -23.55 -8.38
CA GLY A 182 -2.79 -23.02 -9.73
C GLY A 182 -2.39 -21.55 -9.87
N ILE A 183 -1.67 -20.99 -8.90
CA ILE A 183 -1.24 -19.59 -8.87
C ILE A 183 -0.01 -19.43 -9.78
N ASN A 184 -0.13 -18.57 -10.79
CA ASN A 184 0.93 -18.31 -11.77
C ASN A 184 1.45 -16.87 -11.72
N ASN A 185 0.80 -16.00 -10.96
CA ASN A 185 1.19 -14.60 -10.78
C ASN A 185 1.25 -14.29 -9.30
N ILE A 186 2.25 -13.52 -8.87
CA ILE A 186 2.34 -13.05 -7.49
C ILE A 186 2.43 -11.52 -7.46
N VAL A 187 1.77 -10.93 -6.47
CA VAL A 187 1.86 -9.51 -6.14
C VAL A 187 2.52 -9.40 -4.77
N CYS A 188 3.74 -8.89 -4.78
CA CYS A 188 4.55 -8.65 -3.59
C CYS A 188 4.39 -7.18 -3.18
N ILE A 189 3.90 -6.94 -1.96
CA ILE A 189 3.78 -5.61 -1.37
C ILE A 189 4.81 -5.49 -0.25
N GLY A 190 5.76 -4.57 -0.37
CA GLY A 190 6.81 -4.38 0.63
C GLY A 190 7.96 -3.53 0.15
N GLY A 191 8.99 -3.39 1.00
CA GLY A 191 10.22 -2.66 0.67
C GLY A 191 11.28 -3.49 -0.05
N ASP A 192 12.53 -3.01 -0.03
CA ASP A 192 13.65 -3.56 -0.82
C ASP A 192 13.92 -5.05 -0.58
N GLY A 193 13.84 -5.50 0.68
CA GLY A 193 14.02 -6.92 1.02
C GLY A 193 12.96 -7.81 0.35
N SER A 194 11.74 -7.31 0.27
CA SER A 194 10.61 -7.99 -0.37
C SER A 194 10.77 -8.01 -1.88
N LEU A 195 11.18 -6.89 -2.49
CA LEU A 195 11.48 -6.82 -3.92
C LEU A 195 12.68 -7.71 -4.31
N THR A 196 13.72 -7.76 -3.47
CA THR A 196 14.91 -8.61 -3.69
C THR A 196 14.54 -10.08 -3.70
N GLY A 197 13.74 -10.54 -2.72
CA GLY A 197 13.22 -11.90 -2.68
C GLY A 197 12.39 -12.25 -3.91
N ALA A 198 11.50 -11.34 -4.32
CA ALA A 198 10.62 -11.55 -5.48
C ALA A 198 11.41 -11.60 -6.79
N ASN A 199 12.41 -10.73 -6.95
CA ASN A 199 13.26 -10.73 -8.14
C ASN A 199 14.15 -11.98 -8.22
N LEU A 200 14.63 -12.49 -7.08
CA LEU A 200 15.34 -13.77 -7.06
C LEU A 200 14.41 -14.92 -7.46
N PHE A 201 13.20 -14.95 -6.90
CA PHE A 201 12.19 -15.96 -7.22
C PHE A 201 11.83 -15.97 -8.71
N ARG A 202 11.55 -14.80 -9.29
CA ARG A 202 11.27 -14.60 -10.73
C ARG A 202 12.42 -15.01 -11.67
N LYS A 203 13.66 -15.04 -11.19
CA LYS A 203 14.81 -15.48 -12.01
C LYS A 203 14.90 -17.01 -12.08
N GLU A 204 14.31 -17.70 -11.12
CA GLU A 204 14.37 -19.17 -11.01
C GLU A 204 13.15 -19.87 -11.65
N TRP A 205 12.02 -19.17 -11.81
CA TRP A 205 10.78 -19.63 -12.45
C TRP A 205 10.10 -18.49 -13.22
#